data_AF-A0A2W5F6D0-F1
#
_entry.id   AF-A0A2W5F6D0-F1
#
_cell.length_a   1.000
_cell.length_b   1.000
_cell.length_c   1.000
_cell.angle_alpha   90.00
_cell.angle_beta   90.00
_cell.angle_gamma   90.00
#
_symmetry.space_group_name_H-M   'P 1'
#
loop_
_entity.id
_entity.type
_entity.pdbx_description
1 polymer ?
#
loop_
_entity_poly.entity_id
_entity_poly.type
_entity_poly.pdbx_seq_one_letter_code
_entity_poly.pdbx_strand_id
1 'polypeptide(L)' 'MTSRTLPASTAVTLPLSQRLTLAVGSLLVGAALIYFAGFSHMELVHNAAHDTRHSAAFPCH' A
#
# COMPACT_ATOMS: atom_id res chain seq x y z
N MET A 1 -2.18 -41.64 5.21
CA MET A 1 -2.92 -40.37 5.03
C MET A 1 -3.05 -39.73 6.40
N THR A 2 -2.29 -38.67 6.67
CA THR A 2 -2.26 -38.03 8.00
C THR A 2 -2.63 -36.57 7.79
N SER A 3 -3.88 -36.22 8.07
CA SER A 3 -4.37 -34.84 7.99
C SER A 3 -3.90 -34.06 9.22
N ARG A 4 -3.18 -32.97 8.98
CA ARG A 4 -2.72 -32.06 10.04
C ARG A 4 -3.72 -30.91 10.17
N THR A 5 -4.42 -30.85 11.30
CA THR A 5 -5.28 -29.72 11.64
C THR A 5 -4.40 -28.52 12.00
N LEU A 6 -4.60 -27.39 11.31
CA LEU A 6 -3.92 -26.13 11.63
C LEU A 6 -4.61 -25.51 12.86
N PRO A 7 -3.85 -24.94 13.82
CA PRO A 7 -4.44 -24.25 14.95
C PRO A 7 -5.23 -23.03 14.46
N ALA A 8 -6.40 -22.81 15.05
CA ALA A 8 -7.21 -21.64 14.78
C ALA A 8 -6.45 -20.38 15.21
N SER A 9 -6.32 -19.41 14.30
CA SER A 9 -5.65 -18.14 14.59
C SER A 9 -6.52 -17.30 15.52
N THR A 10 -5.98 -16.90 16.67
CA THR A 10 -6.63 -15.97 17.59
C THR A 10 -6.69 -14.59 16.97
N ALA A 11 -7.90 -14.10 16.70
CA ALA A 11 -8.11 -12.76 16.17
C ALA A 11 -7.79 -11.70 17.25
N VAL A 12 -6.77 -10.89 17.00
CA VAL A 12 -6.44 -9.74 17.86
C VAL A 12 -7.40 -8.60 17.53
N THR A 13 -8.23 -8.21 18.50
CA THR A 13 -9.13 -7.05 18.38
C THR A 13 -8.38 -5.78 18.77
N LEU A 14 -8.13 -4.90 17.79
CA LEU A 14 -7.50 -3.61 18.07
C LEU A 14 -8.53 -2.62 18.63
N PRO A 15 -8.13 -1.77 19.60
CA PRO A 15 -8.99 -0.70 20.07
C PRO A 15 -9.31 0.29 18.93
N LEU A 16 -10.49 0.92 18.99
CA LEU A 16 -10.98 1.82 17.94
C LEU A 16 -10.02 2.99 17.68
N SER A 17 -9.38 3.53 18.72
CA SER A 17 -8.35 4.56 18.59
C SER A 17 -7.18 4.13 17.71
N GLN A 18 -6.65 2.92 17.93
CA GLN A 18 -5.55 2.38 17.12
C GLN A 18 -5.98 2.17 15.67
N ARG A 19 -7.19 1.66 15.44
CA ARG A 19 -7.74 1.48 14.09
C ARG A 19 -7.88 2.82 13.36
N LEU A 20 -8.35 3.86 14.04
CA LEU A 20 -8.45 5.20 13.49
C LEU A 20 -7.08 5.80 13.18
N THR A 21 -6.10 5.65 14.06
CA THR A 21 -4.72 6.10 13.80
C THR A 21 -4.15 5.43 12.55
N LEU A 22 -4.34 4.12 12.40
CA LEU A 22 -3.89 3.40 11.20
C LEU A 22 -4.63 3.86 9.95
N ALA A 23 -5.95 4.06 10.03
CA ALA A 23 -6.77 4.50 8.90
C ALA A 23 -6.44 5.93 8.45
N VAL A 24 -6.27 6.86 9.39
CA VAL A 24 -5.88 8.24 9.08
C VAL A 24 -4.44 8.28 8.57
N GLY A 25 -3.53 7.53 9.20
CA GLY A 25 -2.15 7.41 8.74
C GLY A 25 -2.05 6.87 7.31
N SER A 26 -2.79 5.81 6.98
CA SER A 26 -2.79 5.27 5.62
C SER A 26 -3.41 6.23 4.61
N LEU A 27 -4.48 6.95 4.99
CA LEU A 27 -5.08 7.96 4.14
C LEU A 27 -4.11 9.11 3.83
N LEU A 28 -3.39 9.60 4.85
CA LEU A 28 -2.39 10.67 4.69
C LEU A 28 -1.23 10.21 3.81
N VAL A 29 -0.73 9.00 4.00
CA VAL A 29 0.33 8.42 3.15
C VAL A 29 -0.16 8.29 1.71
N GLY A 30 -1.36 7.74 1.49
CA GLY A 30 -1.94 7.62 0.15
C GLY A 30 -2.14 8.98 -0.52
N ALA A 31 -2.67 9.96 0.20
CA ALA A 31 -2.86 11.32 -0.30
C ALA A 31 -1.51 11.99 -0.64
N ALA A 32 -0.48 11.79 0.20
CA ALA A 32 0.86 12.29 -0.07
C ALA A 32 1.42 11.66 -1.36
N LEU A 33 1.31 10.34 -1.52
CA LEU A 33 1.77 9.67 -2.75
C LEU A 33 1.10 10.22 -4.01
N ILE A 34 -0.23 10.42 -3.97
CA ILE A 34 -0.99 11.00 -5.09
C ILE A 34 -0.52 12.43 -5.35
N TYR A 35 -0.36 13.24 -4.31
CA TYR A 35 0.03 14.64 -4.45
C TYR A 35 1.46 14.78 -5.00
N PHE A 36 2.41 14.02 -4.45
CA PHE A 36 3.81 14.02 -4.91
C PHE A 36 3.94 13.49 -6.33
N ALA A 37 3.25 12.41 -6.69
CA ALA A 37 3.30 11.92 -8.08
C ALA A 37 2.58 12.86 -9.06
N GLY A 38 1.43 13.41 -8.67
CA GLY A 38 0.55 14.20 -9.54
C GLY A 38 0.92 15.68 -9.69
N PHE A 39 1.46 16.32 -8.65
CA PHE A 39 1.69 17.78 -8.59
C PHE A 39 3.15 18.17 -8.33
N SER A 40 4.08 17.23 -8.47
CA SER A 40 5.52 17.51 -8.41
C SER A 40 5.91 18.56 -9.46
N HIS A 41 6.45 19.70 -9.01
CA HIS A 41 7.18 20.66 -9.86
C HIS A 41 8.53 20.12 -10.35
N MET A 42 8.97 18.97 -9.80
CA MET A 42 10.20 18.30 -10.17
C MET A 42 9.85 17.30 -11.28
N GLU A 43 10.12 17.70 -12.53
CA GLU A 43 9.95 16.87 -13.74
C GLU A 43 10.45 15.43 -13.52
N LEU A 44 11.53 15.26 -12.74
CA LEU A 44 12.14 13.97 -12.42
C LEU A 44 11.21 12.99 -11.68
N VAL A 45 10.45 13.44 -10.68
CA VAL A 45 9.54 12.57 -9.89
C VAL A 45 8.29 12.23 -10.70
N HIS A 46 7.80 13.18 -11.49
CA HIS A 46 6.66 12.96 -12.38
C HIS A 46 7.02 11.97 -13.50
N ASN A 47 8.19 12.14 -14.12
CA ASN A 47 8.71 11.23 -15.13
C ASN A 47 9.02 9.85 -14.53
N ALA A 48 9.61 9.77 -13.33
CA ALA A 48 9.82 8.48 -12.67
C ALA A 48 8.52 7.73 -12.35
N ALA A 49 7.46 8.43 -11.93
CA ALA A 49 6.14 7.82 -11.73
C ALA A 49 5.52 7.36 -13.07
N HIS A 50 5.70 8.16 -14.13
CA HIS A 50 5.27 7.84 -15.48
C HIS A 50 6.00 6.59 -16.02
N ASP A 51 7.33 6.49 -15.84
CA ASP A 51 8.19 5.38 -16.22
C ASP A 51 7.92 4.10 -15.40
N THR A 52 7.58 4.26 -14.12
CA THR A 52 7.18 3.14 -13.26
C THR A 52 5.90 2.50 -13.78
N ARG A 53 4.91 3.26 -14.27
CA ARG A 53 3.70 2.65 -14.84
C ARG A 53 4.00 1.88 -16.13
N HIS A 54 4.95 2.36 -16.94
CA HIS A 54 5.38 1.67 -18.16
C HIS A 54 6.19 0.39 -17.84
N SER A 55 6.94 0.40 -16.74
CA SER A 55 7.67 -0.77 -16.22
C SER A 55 6.77 -1.72 -15.41
N ALA A 56 5.70 -1.24 -14.78
CA ALA A 56 4.75 -2.09 -14.09
C ALA A 56 3.94 -2.97 -15.05
N ALA A 57 3.96 -2.66 -16.35
CA ALA A 57 3.45 -3.49 -17.44
C ALA A 57 4.52 -4.45 -18.01
N PHE A 58 5.62 -4.72 -17.29
CA PHE A 58 6.56 -5.78 -17.67
C PHE A 58 5.81 -7.11 -17.80
N PRO A 59 6.01 -7.86 -18.90
CA PRO A 59 5.27 -9.09 -19.18
C PRO A 59 5.48 -10.11 -18.06
N CYS A 60 4.37 -10.58 -17.49
CA CYS A 60 4.34 -11.84 -16.78
C CYS A 60 4.68 -12.96 -17.77
N HIS A 61 5.89 -13.49 -17.67
CA HIS A 61 6.15 -14.88 -18.01
C HIS A 61 6.35 -15.65 -16.71
#